data_AF-A0A7S1MDA9-F1
#
_entry.id   AF-A0A7S1MDA9-F1
#
_cell.length_a   1.000
_cell.length_b   1.000
_cell.length_c   1.000
_cell.angle_alpha   90.00
_cell.angle_beta   90.00
_cell.angle_gamma   90.00
#
_symmetry.space_group_name_H-M   'P 1'
#
loop_
_entity.id
_entity.type
_entity.pdbx_description
1 polymer ?
#
loop_
_entity_poly.entity_id
_entity_poly.type
_entity_poly.pdbx_seq_one_letter_code
_entity_poly.pdbx_strand_id
1 'polypeptide(L)'
;SLDADHVKMLNFAHDWLSSFLPHVMQKIDRVSFGIMNADDIRRAREEHPNMPRSRFVTAIPFIGKDLPSQSSEFAHPDVVIGLSILAYRYEGLRLSDFTDIMRDVHAQVEKEVGRFQQRKTNILYNKWVAAAGGSVLQSFSYDDASKKKAGAAGEDDMERELTRQLSSTRQLSSVYDNFDGEHVSTRCVLPLKLMKQSNQEESDKLFKLFSRCAEVIHWYLCEAVFPEYMRHQHSKLSASGQELGGSM
;
A
#
# COMPACT_ATOMS: atom_id res chain seq x y z
N SER A 1 -11.55 -35.91 -14.27
CA SER A 1 -12.52 -35.05 -13.57
C SER A 1 -11.78 -33.86 -13.00
N LEU A 2 -12.41 -32.67 -12.92
CA LEU A 2 -11.83 -31.54 -12.18
C LEU A 2 -11.80 -31.88 -10.68
N ASP A 3 -10.71 -31.49 -10.02
CA ASP A 3 -10.58 -31.62 -8.57
C ASP A 3 -11.56 -30.68 -7.84
N ALA A 4 -11.98 -31.06 -6.63
CA ALA A 4 -13.04 -30.40 -5.89
C ALA A 4 -12.71 -28.93 -5.57
N ASP A 5 -11.44 -28.61 -5.32
CA ASP A 5 -11.04 -27.24 -5.01
C ASP A 5 -11.06 -26.34 -6.24
N HIS A 6 -10.71 -26.87 -7.41
CA HIS A 6 -10.87 -26.15 -8.67
C HIS A 6 -12.34 -25.84 -8.98
N VAL A 7 -13.26 -26.77 -8.67
CA VAL A 7 -14.71 -26.54 -8.84
C VAL A 7 -15.19 -25.42 -7.91
N LYS A 8 -14.74 -25.42 -6.64
CA LYS A 8 -15.07 -24.33 -5.69
C LYS A 8 -14.55 -22.99 -6.17
N MET A 9 -13.31 -22.93 -6.67
CA MET A 9 -12.74 -21.70 -7.23
C MET A 9 -13.53 -21.19 -8.43
N LEU A 10 -14.01 -22.08 -9.29
CA LEU A 10 -14.81 -21.69 -10.46
C LEU A 10 -16.17 -21.11 -10.04
N ASN A 11 -16.85 -21.74 -9.08
CA ASN A 11 -18.11 -21.23 -8.54
C ASN A 11 -17.89 -19.88 -7.85
N PHE A 12 -16.82 -19.74 -7.08
CA PHE A 12 -16.47 -18.48 -6.44
C PHE A 12 -16.21 -17.36 -7.47
N ALA A 13 -15.47 -17.65 -8.54
CA ALA A 13 -15.25 -16.69 -9.62
C ALA A 13 -16.56 -16.30 -10.31
N HIS A 14 -17.45 -17.26 -10.55
CA HIS A 14 -18.79 -17.00 -11.09
C HIS A 14 -19.61 -16.09 -10.17
N ASP A 15 -19.63 -16.34 -8.87
CA ASP A 15 -20.36 -15.53 -7.89
C ASP A 15 -19.79 -14.11 -7.80
N TRP A 16 -18.46 -13.98 -7.87
CA TRP A 16 -17.81 -12.68 -7.95
C TRP A 16 -18.20 -11.90 -9.18
N LEU A 17 -18.15 -12.50 -10.37
CA LEU A 17 -18.46 -11.81 -11.62
C LEU A 17 -19.96 -11.47 -11.74
N SER A 18 -20.83 -12.34 -11.25
CA SER A 18 -22.29 -12.19 -11.41
C SER A 18 -22.95 -11.36 -10.31
N SER A 19 -22.42 -11.39 -9.08
CA SER A 19 -23.10 -10.86 -7.90
C SER A 19 -22.24 -9.86 -7.12
N PHE A 20 -21.06 -10.27 -6.66
CA PHE A 20 -20.29 -9.42 -5.73
C PHE A 20 -19.65 -8.21 -6.42
N LEU A 21 -19.05 -8.38 -7.61
CA LEU A 21 -18.41 -7.30 -8.35
C LEU A 21 -19.42 -6.20 -8.74
N PRO A 22 -20.58 -6.50 -9.35
CA PRO A 22 -21.61 -5.48 -9.57
C PRO A 22 -22.06 -4.80 -8.28
N HIS A 23 -22.22 -5.56 -7.18
CA HIS A 23 -22.65 -5.02 -5.89
C HIS A 23 -21.63 -4.06 -5.27
N VAL A 24 -20.33 -4.30 -5.40
CA VAL A 24 -19.31 -3.38 -4.87
C VAL A 24 -19.13 -2.16 -5.78
N MET A 25 -19.17 -2.35 -7.11
CA MET A 25 -18.95 -1.27 -8.08
C MET A 25 -20.08 -0.23 -8.12
N GLN A 26 -21.31 -0.61 -7.74
CA GLN A 26 -22.42 0.36 -7.64
C GLN A 26 -22.30 1.31 -6.42
N LYS A 27 -21.43 1.01 -5.45
CA LYS A 27 -21.28 1.84 -4.26
C LYS A 27 -20.42 3.06 -4.57
N ILE A 28 -20.71 4.16 -3.89
CA ILE A 28 -19.99 5.43 -4.07
C ILE A 28 -18.94 5.56 -2.98
N ASP A 29 -17.68 5.70 -3.39
CA ASP A 29 -16.54 5.97 -2.52
C ASP A 29 -16.74 7.28 -1.74
N ARG A 30 -16.29 7.30 -0.48
CA ARG A 30 -16.48 8.41 0.51
C ARG A 30 -17.94 8.77 0.84
N VAL A 31 -18.92 8.01 0.35
CA VAL A 31 -20.35 8.21 0.68
C VAL A 31 -20.98 6.94 1.26
N SER A 32 -20.76 5.81 0.60
CA SER A 32 -21.25 4.50 1.06
C SER A 32 -20.15 3.71 1.79
N PHE A 33 -18.91 3.86 1.36
CA PHE A 33 -17.75 3.17 1.89
C PHE A 33 -16.48 4.00 1.71
N GLY A 34 -15.40 3.60 2.37
CA GLY A 34 -14.06 4.16 2.20
C GLY A 34 -13.10 3.65 3.28
N ILE A 35 -11.88 4.16 3.29
CA ILE A 35 -10.91 3.96 4.38
C ILE A 35 -10.79 5.21 5.25
N MET A 36 -10.44 5.03 6.52
CA MET A 36 -10.21 6.16 7.43
C MET A 36 -8.94 6.92 7.03
N ASN A 37 -9.03 8.25 6.91
CA ASN A 37 -7.84 9.09 6.76
C ASN A 37 -7.13 9.30 8.11
N ALA A 38 -5.98 9.98 8.10
CA ALA A 38 -5.19 10.20 9.33
C ALA A 38 -5.96 10.95 10.43
N ASP A 39 -6.82 11.92 10.05
CA ASP A 39 -7.64 12.67 11.00
C ASP A 39 -8.78 11.82 11.56
N ASP A 40 -9.41 10.99 10.73
CA ASP A 40 -10.45 10.03 11.14
C ASP A 40 -9.89 9.04 12.15
N ILE A 41 -8.69 8.50 11.89
CA ILE A 41 -7.99 7.57 12.79
C ILE A 41 -7.68 8.26 14.13
N ARG A 42 -7.21 9.52 14.10
CA ARG A 42 -6.93 10.28 15.33
C ARG A 42 -8.19 10.43 16.18
N ARG A 43 -9.30 10.89 15.59
CA ARG A 43 -10.58 11.03 16.28
C ARG A 43 -11.11 9.70 16.79
N ALA A 44 -11.06 8.65 15.97
CA ALA A 44 -11.52 7.32 16.36
C ALA A 44 -10.73 6.73 17.55
N ARG A 45 -9.42 7.00 17.63
CA ARG A 45 -8.59 6.58 18.78
C ARG A 45 -8.90 7.35 20.06
N GLU A 46 -9.27 8.63 19.95
CA GLU A 46 -9.67 9.46 21.09
C GLU A 46 -11.06 9.06 21.62
N GLU A 47 -12.03 8.87 20.72
CA GLU A 47 -13.41 8.55 21.06
C GLU A 47 -13.60 7.08 21.47
N HIS A 48 -12.90 6.16 20.81
CA HIS A 48 -13.08 4.72 20.98
C HIS A 48 -11.74 3.97 21.06
N PRO A 49 -11.07 3.97 22.23
CA PRO A 49 -9.74 3.36 22.40
C PRO A 49 -9.66 1.86 22.05
N ASN A 50 -10.79 1.15 22.15
CA ASN A 50 -10.88 -0.31 21.93
C ASN A 50 -11.42 -0.69 20.54
N MET A 51 -11.41 0.24 19.58
CA MET A 51 -11.86 -0.04 18.22
C MET A 51 -11.04 -1.17 17.58
N PRO A 52 -11.68 -2.15 16.88
CA PRO A 52 -10.96 -3.20 16.18
C PRO A 52 -9.97 -2.63 15.17
N ARG A 53 -8.74 -3.16 15.17
CA ARG A 53 -7.65 -2.64 14.31
C ARG A 53 -7.95 -2.78 12.82
N SER A 54 -8.74 -3.78 12.42
CA SER A 54 -9.20 -3.99 11.04
C SER A 54 -9.86 -2.74 10.46
N ARG A 55 -10.63 -1.99 11.26
CA ARG A 55 -11.31 -0.76 10.81
C ARG A 55 -10.37 0.34 10.33
N PHE A 56 -9.12 0.33 10.80
CA PHE A 56 -8.11 1.29 10.37
C PHE A 56 -7.47 0.92 9.04
N VAL A 57 -7.65 -0.30 8.54
CA VAL A 57 -6.92 -0.79 7.35
C VAL A 57 -7.82 -1.39 6.27
N THR A 58 -9.06 -1.77 6.58
CA THR A 58 -10.05 -2.26 5.60
C THR A 58 -11.13 -1.21 5.33
N ALA A 59 -11.86 -1.36 4.22
CA ALA A 59 -13.00 -0.50 3.92
C ALA A 59 -14.09 -0.61 4.99
N ILE A 60 -14.66 0.53 5.36
CA ILE A 60 -15.74 0.67 6.34
C ILE A 60 -16.94 1.41 5.73
N PRO A 61 -18.15 1.23 6.28
CA PRO A 61 -19.33 1.97 5.87
C PRO A 61 -19.25 3.46 6.26
N PHE A 62 -19.84 4.32 5.42
CA PHE A 62 -19.98 5.75 5.66
C PHE A 62 -21.46 6.09 5.91
N ILE A 63 -21.73 7.01 6.84
CA ILE A 63 -23.10 7.47 7.15
C ILE A 63 -23.51 8.61 6.22
N GLY A 64 -22.54 9.40 5.78
CA GLY A 64 -22.71 10.48 4.85
C GLY A 64 -21.40 10.79 4.15
N LYS A 65 -21.39 11.87 3.37
CA LYS A 65 -20.19 12.31 2.66
C LYS A 65 -19.04 12.54 3.64
N ASP A 66 -17.93 11.86 3.41
CA ASP A 66 -16.68 11.95 4.17
C ASP A 66 -16.81 11.65 5.67
N LEU A 67 -17.91 11.04 6.10
CA LEU A 67 -18.18 10.72 7.50
C LEU A 67 -18.24 9.19 7.68
N PRO A 68 -17.15 8.56 8.15
CA PRO A 68 -17.16 7.13 8.43
C PRO A 68 -18.13 6.82 9.56
N SER A 69 -18.77 5.65 9.50
CA SER A 69 -19.59 5.15 10.60
C SER A 69 -18.72 4.91 11.83
N GLN A 70 -19.25 5.14 13.04
CA GLN A 70 -18.52 4.94 14.29
C GLN A 70 -18.25 3.46 14.57
N SER A 71 -19.22 2.60 14.29
CA SER A 71 -19.21 1.18 14.71
C SER A 71 -19.70 0.20 13.66
N SER A 72 -20.23 0.65 12.51
CA SER A 72 -20.68 -0.26 11.46
C SER A 72 -19.51 -0.91 10.73
N GLU A 73 -19.69 -2.17 10.34
CA GLU A 73 -18.80 -2.97 9.51
C GLU A 73 -19.63 -3.74 8.47
N PHE A 74 -19.02 -4.13 7.36
CA PHE A 74 -19.69 -4.98 6.38
C PHE A 74 -19.68 -6.44 6.84
N ALA A 75 -20.84 -7.10 6.76
CA ALA A 75 -20.99 -8.47 7.25
C ALA A 75 -20.27 -9.52 6.37
N HIS A 76 -20.18 -9.28 5.06
CA HIS A 76 -19.68 -10.25 4.09
C HIS A 76 -18.19 -10.02 3.79
N PRO A 77 -17.30 -11.01 4.03
CA PRO A 77 -15.86 -10.83 3.85
C PRO A 77 -15.49 -10.50 2.40
N ASP A 78 -16.12 -11.12 1.41
CA ASP A 78 -15.86 -10.80 -0.01
C ASP A 78 -16.22 -9.36 -0.37
N VAL A 79 -17.31 -8.82 0.19
CA VAL A 79 -17.68 -7.41 0.00
C VAL A 79 -16.64 -6.51 0.65
N VAL A 80 -16.16 -6.84 1.85
CA VAL A 80 -15.07 -6.08 2.51
C VAL A 80 -13.80 -6.10 1.65
N ILE A 81 -13.39 -7.26 1.11
CA ILE A 81 -12.21 -7.38 0.23
C ILE A 81 -12.37 -6.49 -0.99
N GLY A 82 -13.51 -6.61 -1.71
CA GLY A 82 -13.77 -5.85 -2.92
C GLY A 82 -13.79 -4.35 -2.67
N LEU A 83 -14.49 -3.91 -1.63
CA LEU A 83 -14.54 -2.50 -1.26
C LEU A 83 -13.19 -1.99 -0.73
N SER A 84 -12.40 -2.81 -0.03
CA SER A 84 -11.06 -2.41 0.39
C SER A 84 -10.16 -2.19 -0.82
N ILE A 85 -10.17 -3.11 -1.79
CA ILE A 85 -9.43 -2.92 -3.04
C ILE A 85 -9.86 -1.63 -3.73
N LEU A 86 -11.17 -1.40 -3.90
CA LEU A 86 -11.66 -0.17 -4.53
C LEU A 86 -11.27 1.10 -3.76
N ALA A 87 -11.42 1.11 -2.44
CA ALA A 87 -11.08 2.26 -1.59
C ALA A 87 -9.60 2.64 -1.72
N TYR A 88 -8.67 1.68 -1.60
CA TYR A 88 -7.25 1.99 -1.81
C TYR A 88 -6.92 2.40 -3.25
N ARG A 89 -7.66 1.89 -4.25
CA ARG A 89 -7.47 2.29 -5.65
C ARG A 89 -7.98 3.73 -5.91
N TYR A 90 -9.01 4.18 -5.22
CA TYR A 90 -9.56 5.53 -5.35
C TYR A 90 -8.85 6.56 -4.47
N GLU A 91 -8.69 6.23 -3.19
CA GLU A 91 -8.14 7.12 -2.16
C GLU A 91 -6.59 7.13 -2.20
N GLY A 92 -5.98 5.99 -2.50
CA GLY A 92 -4.53 5.78 -2.43
C GLY A 92 -4.05 5.30 -1.06
N LEU A 93 -2.75 4.99 -0.97
CA LEU A 93 -2.10 4.65 0.29
C LEU A 93 -1.98 5.88 1.19
N ARG A 94 -2.14 5.68 2.50
CA ARG A 94 -1.79 6.69 3.50
C ARG A 94 -0.29 6.62 3.80
N LEU A 95 0.24 7.68 4.39
CA LEU A 95 1.66 7.72 4.75
C LEU A 95 2.04 6.57 5.70
N SER A 96 1.16 6.23 6.66
CA SER A 96 1.35 5.09 7.56
C SER A 96 1.43 3.76 6.80
N ASP A 97 0.53 3.54 5.83
CA ASP A 97 0.55 2.32 5.01
C ASP A 97 1.86 2.21 4.23
N PHE A 98 2.32 3.32 3.65
CA PHE A 98 3.59 3.38 2.96
C PHE A 98 4.79 3.09 3.87
N THR A 99 4.80 3.65 5.08
CA THR A 99 5.84 3.34 6.07
C THR A 99 5.85 1.86 6.43
N ASP A 100 4.67 1.25 6.61
CA ASP A 100 4.54 -0.18 6.88
C ASP A 100 5.07 -1.03 5.71
N ILE A 101 4.70 -0.69 4.47
CA ILE A 101 5.21 -1.36 3.26
C ILE A 101 6.73 -1.27 3.18
N MET A 102 7.30 -0.07 3.35
CA MET A 102 8.75 0.11 3.24
C MET A 102 9.50 -0.62 4.34
N ARG A 103 8.98 -0.65 5.57
CA ARG A 103 9.54 -1.47 6.65
C ARG A 103 9.62 -2.94 6.25
N ASP A 104 8.53 -3.47 5.69
CA ASP A 104 8.46 -4.88 5.33
C ASP A 104 9.36 -5.21 4.12
N VAL A 105 9.41 -4.33 3.12
CA VAL A 105 10.34 -4.43 1.97
C VAL A 105 11.80 -4.44 2.44
N HIS A 106 12.19 -3.55 3.35
CA HIS A 106 13.54 -3.53 3.91
C HIS A 106 13.85 -4.81 4.70
N ALA A 107 12.93 -5.25 5.56
CA ALA A 107 13.11 -6.48 6.33
C ALA A 107 13.19 -7.73 5.43
N GLN A 108 12.47 -7.77 4.31
CA GLN A 108 12.50 -8.89 3.37
C GLN A 108 13.81 -8.91 2.56
N VAL A 109 14.24 -7.77 2.01
CA VAL A 109 15.47 -7.73 1.21
C VAL A 109 16.71 -8.08 2.04
N GLU A 110 16.74 -7.74 3.34
CA GLU A 110 17.83 -8.12 4.24
C GLU A 110 17.92 -9.63 4.49
N LYS A 111 16.77 -10.31 4.57
CA LYS A 111 16.70 -11.77 4.77
C LYS A 111 17.11 -12.55 3.52
N GLU A 112 17.03 -11.94 2.35
CA GLU A 112 17.35 -12.60 1.08
C GLU A 112 18.85 -12.75 0.86
N VAL A 113 19.25 -13.95 0.43
CA VAL A 113 20.65 -14.28 0.14
C VAL A 113 21.03 -13.92 -1.30
N GLY A 114 22.33 -13.73 -1.54
CA GLY A 114 22.87 -13.42 -2.86
C GLY A 114 23.10 -11.94 -3.13
N ARG A 115 23.48 -11.63 -4.38
CA ARG A 115 23.78 -10.27 -4.84
C ARG A 115 22.54 -9.40 -4.71
N PHE A 116 22.69 -8.18 -4.18
CA PHE A 116 21.55 -7.30 -3.89
C PHE A 116 20.65 -7.05 -5.13
N GLN A 117 21.25 -6.90 -6.32
CA GLN A 117 20.49 -6.72 -7.57
C GLN A 117 19.57 -7.89 -7.92
N GLN A 118 19.96 -9.11 -7.54
CA GLN A 118 19.27 -10.35 -7.87
C GLN A 118 18.25 -10.76 -6.81
N ARG A 119 18.20 -10.05 -5.68
CA ARG A 119 17.22 -10.27 -4.61
C ARG A 119 15.82 -10.00 -5.14
N LYS A 120 14.89 -10.91 -4.87
CA LYS A 120 13.51 -10.86 -5.39
C LYS A 120 12.82 -9.56 -4.96
N THR A 121 13.06 -9.09 -3.74
CA THR A 121 12.45 -7.86 -3.22
C THR A 121 13.01 -6.61 -3.90
N ASN A 122 14.30 -6.61 -4.25
CA ASN A 122 14.89 -5.50 -5.02
C ASN A 122 14.35 -5.46 -6.46
N ILE A 123 14.15 -6.62 -7.09
CA ILE A 123 13.52 -6.72 -8.40
C ILE A 123 12.07 -6.25 -8.34
N LEU A 124 11.32 -6.62 -7.30
CA LEU A 124 9.95 -6.18 -7.06
C LEU A 124 9.86 -4.66 -6.89
N TYR A 125 10.75 -4.07 -6.09
CA TYR A 125 10.85 -2.62 -5.95
C TYR A 125 11.08 -1.92 -7.29
N ASN A 126 12.05 -2.38 -8.09
CA ASN A 126 12.32 -1.82 -9.41
C ASN A 126 11.11 -1.95 -10.35
N LYS A 127 10.38 -3.08 -10.27
CA LYS A 127 9.14 -3.30 -11.02
C LYS A 127 8.05 -2.30 -10.60
N TRP A 128 7.89 -2.04 -9.31
CA TRP A 128 6.93 -1.04 -8.82
C TRP A 128 7.28 0.38 -9.23
N VAL A 129 8.56 0.76 -9.12
CA VAL A 129 9.04 2.06 -9.61
C VAL A 129 8.71 2.22 -11.10
N ALA A 130 9.00 1.21 -11.92
CA ALA A 130 8.68 1.24 -13.34
C ALA A 130 7.16 1.27 -13.62
N ALA A 131 6.36 0.47 -12.91
CA ALA A 131 4.90 0.43 -13.05
C ALA A 131 4.23 1.76 -12.66
N ALA A 132 4.82 2.48 -11.69
CA ALA A 132 4.40 3.82 -11.31
C ALA A 132 4.87 4.92 -12.29
N GLY A 133 5.55 4.55 -13.38
CA GLY A 133 6.11 5.49 -14.36
C GLY A 133 7.38 6.19 -13.89
N GLY A 134 8.03 5.67 -12.85
CA GLY A 134 9.30 6.14 -12.31
C GLY A 134 10.50 5.40 -12.89
N SER A 135 11.69 5.88 -12.52
CA SER A 135 12.97 5.26 -12.84
C SER A 135 13.86 5.24 -11.61
N VAL A 136 14.67 4.19 -11.48
CA VAL A 136 15.70 4.12 -10.44
C VAL A 136 16.96 4.79 -10.96
N LEU A 137 17.62 5.58 -10.11
CA LEU A 137 18.82 6.33 -10.48
C LEU A 137 19.91 5.40 -11.03
N GLN A 138 20.24 5.57 -12.31
CA GLN A 138 21.17 4.71 -13.06
C GLN A 138 22.64 4.94 -12.72
N SER A 139 22.99 6.08 -12.10
CA SER A 139 24.38 6.35 -11.69
C SER A 139 24.86 5.42 -10.56
N PHE A 140 23.94 4.66 -9.95
CA PHE A 140 24.29 3.67 -8.93
C PHE A 140 24.64 2.30 -9.54
N SER A 141 25.92 1.94 -9.42
CA SER A 141 26.42 0.60 -9.72
C SER A 141 26.55 -0.22 -8.43
N TYR A 142 25.78 -1.30 -8.33
CA TYR A 142 25.85 -2.20 -7.17
C TYR A 142 27.18 -2.94 -7.07
N ASP A 143 27.84 -3.20 -8.21
CA ASP A 143 29.15 -3.84 -8.23
C ASP A 143 30.21 -2.94 -7.59
N ASP A 144 30.15 -1.64 -7.83
CA ASP A 144 31.09 -0.66 -7.23
C ASP A 144 30.82 -0.47 -5.73
N ALA A 145 29.55 -0.50 -5.33
CA ALA A 145 29.14 -0.48 -3.93
C ALA A 145 29.56 -1.75 -3.16
N SER A 146 29.74 -2.89 -3.84
CA SER A 146 30.23 -4.13 -3.23
C SER A 146 31.74 -4.17 -3.06
N LYS A 147 32.50 -3.50 -3.96
CA LYS A 147 33.97 -3.45 -3.96
C LYS A 147 34.54 -2.46 -2.94
N LYS A 148 33.88 -1.32 -2.73
CA LYS A 148 34.17 -0.46 -1.57
C LYS A 148 33.66 -1.22 -0.34
N LYS A 149 34.54 -1.64 0.59
CA LYS A 149 34.14 -2.29 1.84
C LYS A 149 33.00 -1.47 2.48
N ALA A 150 31.79 -2.05 2.51
CA ALA A 150 30.59 -1.41 2.99
C ALA A 150 30.65 -1.27 4.52
N GLY A 151 31.33 -0.23 5.00
CA GLY A 151 31.04 0.33 6.32
C GLY A 151 29.86 1.28 6.19
N ALA A 152 29.02 1.39 7.22
CA ALA A 152 27.85 2.28 7.24
C ALA A 152 28.17 3.71 6.77
N ALA A 153 29.34 4.24 7.18
CA ALA A 153 29.83 5.56 6.76
C ALA A 153 29.99 5.73 5.24
N GLY A 154 30.40 4.68 4.52
CA GLY A 154 30.58 4.74 3.06
C GLY A 154 29.25 4.71 2.30
N GLU A 155 28.24 4.05 2.86
CA GLU A 155 26.88 4.04 2.28
C GLU A 155 26.16 5.36 2.56
N ASP A 156 26.37 5.97 3.73
CA ASP A 156 25.89 7.32 4.08
C ASP A 156 26.42 8.39 3.12
N ASP A 157 27.73 8.39 2.84
CA ASP A 157 28.36 9.36 1.94
C ASP A 157 27.87 9.18 0.49
N MET A 158 27.70 7.94 0.04
CA MET A 158 27.16 7.63 -1.29
C MET A 158 25.71 8.09 -1.45
N GLU A 159 24.86 7.82 -0.45
CA GLU A 159 23.46 8.26 -0.45
C GLU A 159 23.37 9.78 -0.56
N ARG A 160 24.16 10.52 0.23
CA ARG A 160 24.19 11.99 0.20
C ARG A 160 24.61 12.52 -1.17
N GLU A 161 25.64 11.93 -1.78
CA GLU A 161 26.11 12.33 -3.10
C GLU A 161 25.07 12.08 -4.19
N LEU A 162 24.46 10.89 -4.21
CA LEU A 162 23.43 10.56 -5.21
C LEU A 162 22.14 11.38 -5.02
N THR A 163 21.76 11.65 -3.76
CA THR A 163 20.63 12.54 -3.45
C THR A 163 20.88 13.95 -3.99
N ARG A 164 22.12 14.46 -3.87
CA ARG A 164 22.50 15.75 -4.48
C ARG A 164 22.44 15.70 -6.01
N GLN A 165 22.86 14.61 -6.63
CA GLN A 165 22.80 14.44 -8.09
C GLN A 165 21.36 14.36 -8.62
N LEU A 166 20.46 13.70 -7.88
CA LEU A 166 19.02 13.72 -8.15
C LEU A 166 18.49 15.16 -8.10
N SER A 167 18.87 15.90 -7.06
CA SER A 167 18.46 17.29 -6.87
C SER A 167 19.12 18.28 -7.83
N SER A 168 20.28 17.97 -8.43
CA SER A 168 20.94 18.83 -9.43
C SER A 168 20.47 18.54 -10.87
N THR A 169 20.21 17.27 -11.20
CA THR A 169 19.59 16.87 -12.49
C THR A 169 18.24 17.55 -12.68
N ARG A 170 17.53 17.83 -11.56
CA ARG A 170 16.30 18.62 -11.46
C ARG A 170 16.39 20.03 -12.05
N GLN A 171 17.58 20.62 -12.15
CA GLN A 171 17.77 21.97 -12.69
C GLN A 171 17.93 22.00 -14.21
N LEU A 172 18.32 20.90 -14.86
CA LEU A 172 18.61 20.88 -16.31
C LEU A 172 17.38 20.60 -17.18
N SER A 173 16.37 19.89 -16.64
CA SER A 173 15.10 19.62 -17.35
C SER A 173 14.15 20.82 -17.41
N SER A 174 14.48 21.94 -16.75
CA SER A 174 13.67 23.17 -16.72
C SER A 174 13.73 23.99 -18.01
N VAL A 175 14.61 23.66 -18.96
CA VAL A 175 14.88 24.53 -20.14
C VAL A 175 14.00 24.17 -21.35
N TYR A 176 13.36 23.00 -21.38
CA TYR A 176 12.55 22.55 -22.52
C TYR A 176 11.32 21.72 -22.09
N ASP A 177 10.38 22.28 -21.35
CA ASP A 177 9.01 21.71 -21.33
C ASP A 177 7.99 22.73 -20.80
N ASN A 178 7.31 23.42 -21.71
CA ASN A 178 6.17 24.31 -21.42
C ASN A 178 4.84 23.56 -21.62
N PHE A 179 4.76 22.32 -21.14
CA PHE A 179 3.54 21.54 -20.97
C PHE A 179 3.69 20.74 -19.65
N ASP A 180 2.88 21.06 -18.64
CA ASP A 180 2.73 20.34 -17.36
C ASP A 180 4.02 20.08 -16.53
N GLY A 181 4.93 21.07 -16.50
CA GLY A 181 6.31 21.00 -16.01
C GLY A 181 6.61 20.72 -14.52
N GLU A 182 5.66 20.22 -13.71
CA GLU A 182 5.91 19.85 -12.30
C GLU A 182 6.15 18.34 -12.09
N HIS A 183 5.83 17.50 -13.09
CA HIS A 183 5.72 16.04 -12.92
C HIS A 183 6.92 15.18 -13.37
N VAL A 184 7.90 15.74 -14.09
CA VAL A 184 8.97 14.92 -14.71
C VAL A 184 10.13 14.62 -13.74
N SER A 185 10.48 15.56 -12.85
CA SER A 185 11.65 15.39 -11.95
C SER A 185 11.35 14.58 -10.68
N THR A 186 10.08 14.39 -10.33
CA THR A 186 9.64 13.62 -9.14
C THR A 186 9.62 12.10 -9.35
N ARG A 187 9.99 11.62 -10.54
CA ARG A 187 9.86 10.22 -10.95
C ARG A 187 11.16 9.43 -10.90
N CYS A 188 12.30 10.09 -10.67
CA CYS A 188 13.57 9.40 -10.43
C CYS A 188 13.77 9.19 -8.93
N VAL A 189 14.02 7.96 -8.50
CA VAL A 189 14.16 7.58 -7.08
C VAL A 189 15.48 6.85 -6.85
N LEU A 190 15.96 6.87 -5.61
CA LEU A 190 17.15 6.11 -5.25
C LEU A 190 16.92 4.59 -5.36
N PRO A 191 17.99 3.82 -5.57
CA PRO A 191 17.96 2.37 -5.45
C PRO A 191 17.61 1.92 -4.02
N LEU A 192 16.88 0.81 -3.88
CA LEU A 192 16.42 0.30 -2.59
C LEU A 192 17.55 0.16 -1.54
N LYS A 193 18.76 -0.18 -1.97
CA LYS A 193 19.91 -0.31 -1.07
C LYS A 193 20.26 1.00 -0.33
N LEU A 194 20.05 2.14 -0.99
CA LEU A 194 20.36 3.47 -0.44
C LEU A 194 19.12 4.18 0.11
N MET A 195 17.93 3.60 -0.08
CA MET A 195 16.70 4.15 0.51
C MET A 195 16.72 3.91 2.02
N LYS A 196 17.00 4.94 2.81
CA LYS A 196 16.87 4.88 4.27
C LYS A 196 15.57 5.49 4.72
N GLN A 197 14.95 4.90 5.73
CA GLN A 197 13.75 5.44 6.37
C GLN A 197 13.97 6.81 7.01
N SER A 198 15.21 7.17 7.36
CA SER A 198 15.55 8.48 7.91
C SER A 198 15.58 9.61 6.88
N ASN A 199 15.64 9.29 5.59
CA ASN A 199 15.69 10.28 4.52
C ASN A 199 14.25 10.65 4.12
N GLN A 200 13.70 11.66 4.79
CA GLN A 200 12.31 12.07 4.60
C GLN A 200 12.05 12.59 3.18
N GLU A 201 12.99 13.31 2.57
CA GLU A 201 12.79 13.90 1.24
C GLU A 201 12.62 12.81 0.17
N GLU A 202 13.47 11.78 0.21
CA GLU A 202 13.38 10.64 -0.72
C GLU A 202 12.19 9.73 -0.40
N SER A 203 11.86 9.57 0.88
CA SER A 203 10.65 8.84 1.31
C SER A 203 9.38 9.52 0.82
N ASP A 204 9.30 10.85 0.86
CA ASP A 204 8.15 11.62 0.37
C ASP A 204 8.02 11.53 -1.16
N LYS A 205 9.15 11.55 -1.89
CA LYS A 205 9.16 11.34 -3.35
C LYS A 205 8.64 9.95 -3.69
N LEU A 206 9.13 8.92 -3.01
CA LEU A 206 8.72 7.54 -3.23
C LEU A 206 7.25 7.33 -2.83
N PHE A 207 6.80 7.93 -1.73
CA PHE A 207 5.39 7.90 -1.32
C PHE A 207 4.48 8.48 -2.39
N LYS A 208 4.82 9.66 -2.94
CA LYS A 208 4.04 10.26 -4.03
C LYS A 208 3.95 9.33 -5.25
N LEU A 209 5.06 8.67 -5.60
CA LEU A 209 5.12 7.71 -6.69
C LEU A 209 4.27 6.45 -6.41
N PHE A 210 4.35 5.89 -5.20
CA PHE A 210 3.72 4.61 -4.85
C PHE A 210 2.25 4.76 -4.42
N SER A 211 1.84 5.94 -3.97
CA SER A 211 0.53 6.19 -3.34
C SER A 211 -0.65 5.66 -4.15
N ARG A 212 -0.60 5.69 -5.48
CA ARG A 212 -1.66 5.21 -6.38
C ARG A 212 -1.24 4.07 -7.31
N CYS A 213 -0.06 3.48 -7.09
CA CYS A 213 0.44 2.35 -7.87
C CYS A 213 -0.38 1.09 -7.55
N ALA A 214 -0.97 0.47 -8.57
CA ALA A 214 -1.88 -0.67 -8.41
C ALA A 214 -1.17 -1.88 -7.82
N GLU A 215 0.06 -2.12 -8.26
CA GLU A 215 0.89 -3.25 -7.89
C GLU A 215 1.33 -3.17 -6.43
N VAL A 216 1.68 -1.96 -5.97
CA VAL A 216 2.05 -1.72 -4.57
C VAL A 216 0.84 -1.90 -3.66
N ILE A 217 -0.30 -1.30 -4.02
CA ILE A 217 -1.57 -1.44 -3.29
C ILE A 217 -1.98 -2.91 -3.22
N HIS A 218 -1.91 -3.63 -4.35
CA HIS A 218 -2.27 -5.04 -4.41
C HIS A 218 -1.39 -5.88 -3.48
N TRP A 219 -0.07 -5.68 -3.52
CA TRP A 219 0.85 -6.36 -2.63
C TRP A 219 0.55 -6.04 -1.16
N TYR A 220 0.35 -4.76 -0.81
CA TYR A 220 0.05 -4.36 0.56
C TYR A 220 -1.21 -5.05 1.10
N LEU A 221 -2.28 -5.06 0.29
CA LEU A 221 -3.53 -5.70 0.67
C LEU A 221 -3.39 -7.22 0.81
N CYS A 222 -2.72 -7.89 -0.13
CA CYS A 222 -2.63 -9.34 -0.17
C CYS A 222 -1.58 -9.93 0.81
N GLU A 223 -0.47 -9.22 1.05
CA GLU A 223 0.63 -9.75 1.87
C GLU A 223 0.59 -9.24 3.32
N ALA A 224 0.02 -8.06 3.57
CA ALA A 224 -0.07 -7.49 4.92
C ALA A 224 -1.52 -7.45 5.43
N VAL A 225 -2.41 -6.72 4.77
CA VAL A 225 -3.72 -6.37 5.35
C VAL A 225 -4.65 -7.59 5.46
N PHE A 226 -4.96 -8.28 4.36
CA PHE A 226 -5.94 -9.37 4.40
C PHE A 226 -5.49 -10.57 5.25
N PRO A 227 -4.23 -11.05 5.19
CA PRO A 227 -3.78 -12.15 6.04
C PRO A 227 -3.80 -11.84 7.54
N GLU A 228 -3.57 -10.58 7.92
CA GLU A 228 -3.56 -10.18 9.32
C GLU A 228 -4.98 -9.92 9.84
N TYR A 229 -5.80 -9.20 9.08
CA TYR A 229 -7.07 -8.62 9.58
C TYR A 229 -8.33 -9.34 9.10
N MET A 230 -8.24 -10.25 8.13
CA MET A 230 -9.40 -10.97 7.57
C MET A 230 -9.34 -12.49 7.80
N ARG A 231 -8.69 -12.92 8.89
CA ARG A 231 -8.55 -14.34 9.20
C ARG A 231 -9.92 -15.01 9.38
N HIS A 232 -10.13 -16.09 8.64
CA HIS A 232 -11.32 -16.93 8.77
C HIS A 232 -11.34 -17.61 10.15
N GLN A 233 -12.32 -17.26 10.98
CA GLN A 233 -12.62 -18.01 12.19
C GLN A 233 -13.65 -19.10 11.85
N HIS A 234 -13.34 -20.37 12.14
CA HIS A 234 -14.22 -21.51 11.88
C HIS A 234 -15.55 -21.44 12.65
N SER A 235 -15.59 -20.72 13.77
CA SER A 235 -16.80 -20.44 14.54
C SER A 235 -17.07 -18.94 14.56
N LYS A 236 -18.01 -18.47 13.73
CA LYS A 236 -18.57 -17.13 13.87
C LYS A 236 -19.73 -17.19 14.86
N LEU A 237 -19.57 -16.60 16.05
CA LEU A 237 -20.70 -16.28 16.92
C LEU A 237 -21.46 -15.12 16.24
N SER A 238 -22.45 -15.45 15.42
CA SER A 238 -23.30 -14.44 14.78
C SER A 238 -24.36 -13.98 15.79
N ALA A 239 -23.99 -13.03 16.66
CA ALA A 239 -24.97 -12.29 17.44
C ALA A 239 -25.56 -11.19 16.54
N SER A 240 -26.83 -11.34 16.15
CA SER A 240 -27.57 -10.25 15.51
C SER A 240 -27.74 -9.13 16.53
N GLY A 241 -27.53 -7.87 16.14
CA GLY A 241 -27.73 -6.69 17.00
C GLY A 241 -29.16 -6.54 17.56
N GLN A 242 -30.10 -7.39 17.14
CA GLN A 242 -31.44 -7.52 17.71
C GLN A 242 -31.48 -8.27 19.06
N GLU A 243 -30.52 -9.14 19.37
CA GLU A 243 -30.57 -9.94 20.62
C GLU A 243 -30.09 -9.17 21.86
N LEU A 244 -29.35 -8.08 21.69
CA LEU A 244 -28.82 -7.26 22.80
C LEU A 244 -29.76 -6.13 23.25
N GLY A 245 -30.90 -5.93 22.57
CA GLY A 245 -31.81 -4.80 22.81
C GLY A 245 -33.18 -5.15 23.37
N GLY A 246 -33.39 -6.38 23.84
CA GLY A 246 -34.73 -6.92 24.12
C GLY A 246 -34.97 -7.37 25.57
N SER A 247 -34.54 -6.62 26.59
CA SER A 247 -35.18 -6.68 27.91
C SER A 247 -34.89 -5.42 28.73
N MET A 248 -35.72 -4.39 28.54
CA MET A 248 -36.14 -3.48 29.60
C MET A 248 -37.60 -3.12 29.39
#